data_AF-A0A0G4NQY2-F1
#
_entry.id   AF-A0A0G4NQY2-F1
#
_cell.length_a   1.000
_cell.length_b   1.000
_cell.length_c   1.000
_cell.angle_alpha   90.00
_cell.angle_beta   90.00
_cell.angle_gamma   90.00
#
_symmetry.space_group_name_H-M   'P 1'
#
loop_
_entity.id
_entity.type
_entity.pdbx_description
1 polymer ?
#
loop_
_entity_poly.entity_id
_entity_poly.type
_entity_poly.pdbx_seq_one_letter_code
_entity_poly.pdbx_strand_id
1 'polypeptide(L)'
;MALFSWSTSADDKRAEEVRTGAVAPDRSERKKCWEARDSYFACLDRSNIIDAVKEDKAARKACPAENELFERDCATAWVKYFKQWRVADIQKKARIAQLEAEGAVKMDVTTSFTENTSAGTTGVPKGTSREDIQDMLSSRRK
;
A
#
# COMPACT_ATOMS: atom_id res chain seq x y z
N MET A 1 -38.10 14.63 23.88
CA MET A 1 -36.84 14.97 23.19
C MET A 1 -35.73 14.20 23.86
N ALA A 2 -35.40 13.01 23.36
CA ALA A 2 -34.43 12.13 24.00
C ALA A 2 -33.01 12.55 23.58
N LEU A 3 -32.25 13.04 24.57
CA LEU A 3 -30.82 13.27 24.48
C LEU A 3 -30.11 11.92 24.54
N PHE A 4 -29.88 11.29 23.39
CA PHE A 4 -28.93 10.17 23.31
C PHE A 4 -27.51 10.73 23.23
N SER A 5 -26.91 11.01 24.39
CA SER A 5 -25.47 11.17 24.52
C SER A 5 -24.81 9.80 24.34
N TRP A 6 -24.56 9.43 23.08
CA TRP A 6 -23.86 8.22 22.68
C TRP A 6 -22.38 8.35 23.08
N SER A 7 -22.01 7.69 24.18
CA SER A 7 -20.63 7.58 24.64
C SER A 7 -19.81 6.72 23.67
N THR A 8 -19.10 7.37 22.75
CA THR A 8 -18.14 6.67 21.88
C THR A 8 -16.98 6.14 22.72
N SER A 9 -16.65 4.86 22.58
CA SER A 9 -15.54 4.26 23.33
C SER A 9 -14.20 4.83 22.83
N ALA A 10 -13.16 4.77 23.67
CA ALA A 10 -11.82 5.20 23.27
C ALA A 10 -11.31 4.41 22.05
N ASP A 11 -11.67 3.13 21.96
CA ASP A 11 -11.35 2.26 20.84
C ASP A 11 -12.04 2.72 19.54
N ASP A 12 -13.31 3.11 19.60
CA ASP A 12 -14.04 3.62 18.43
C ASP A 12 -13.43 4.93 17.90
N LYS A 13 -13.01 5.81 18.81
CA LYS A 13 -12.30 7.06 18.44
C LYS A 13 -10.99 6.75 17.74
N ARG A 14 -10.20 5.83 18.30
CA ARG A 14 -8.94 5.43 17.69
C ARG A 14 -9.13 4.77 16.32
N ALA A 15 -10.13 3.91 16.17
CA ALA A 15 -10.48 3.31 14.89
C ALA A 15 -10.91 4.37 13.85
N GLU A 16 -11.61 5.43 14.26
CA GLU A 16 -11.95 6.56 13.37
C GLU A 16 -10.71 7.37 12.98
N GLU A 17 -9.80 7.67 13.90
CA GLU A 17 -8.54 8.38 13.62
C GLU A 17 -7.66 7.60 12.63
N VAL A 18 -7.60 6.28 12.74
CA VAL A 18 -6.91 5.42 11.77
C VAL A 18 -7.64 5.41 10.42
N ARG A 19 -8.98 5.31 10.42
CA ARG A 19 -9.79 5.31 9.18
C ARG A 19 -9.64 6.60 8.37
N THR A 20 -9.66 7.73 9.05
CA THR A 20 -9.48 9.07 8.47
C THR A 20 -8.02 9.39 8.13
N GLY A 21 -7.06 8.61 8.65
CA GLY A 21 -5.64 8.82 8.44
C GLY A 21 -5.02 9.90 9.33
N ALA A 22 -5.71 10.31 10.40
CA ALA A 22 -5.19 11.23 11.41
C ALA A 22 -4.04 10.60 12.22
N VAL A 23 -4.08 9.28 12.44
CA VAL A 23 -3.05 8.52 13.15
C VAL A 23 -2.66 7.29 12.35
N ALA A 24 -1.37 6.91 12.41
CA ALA A 24 -0.89 5.70 11.76
C ALA A 24 -1.34 4.43 12.51
N PRO A 25 -1.80 3.37 11.81
CA PRO A 25 -2.22 2.14 12.45
C PRO A 25 -1.04 1.40 13.11
N ASP A 26 -1.29 0.80 14.26
CA ASP A 26 -0.36 -0.09 14.96
C ASP A 26 -0.25 -1.46 14.29
N ARG A 27 0.62 -2.33 14.82
CA ARG A 27 0.85 -3.67 14.26
C ARG A 27 -0.42 -4.55 14.29
N SER A 28 -1.21 -4.47 15.35
CA SER A 28 -2.43 -5.27 15.54
C SER A 28 -3.55 -4.80 14.61
N GLU A 29 -3.69 -3.49 14.43
CA GLU A 29 -4.63 -2.86 13.49
C GLU A 29 -4.27 -3.21 12.04
N ARG A 30 -2.99 -3.16 11.68
CA ARG A 30 -2.51 -3.63 10.37
C ARG A 30 -2.83 -5.09 10.11
N LYS A 31 -2.66 -5.95 11.12
CA LYS A 31 -2.99 -7.38 11.00
C LYS A 31 -4.48 -7.57 10.69
N LYS A 32 -5.37 -6.92 11.45
CA LYS A 32 -6.83 -6.96 11.19
C LYS A 32 -7.18 -6.45 9.80
N CYS A 33 -6.59 -5.32 9.39
CA CYS A 33 -6.79 -4.76 8.06
C CYS A 33 -6.38 -5.74 6.94
N TRP A 34 -5.23 -6.42 7.08
CA TRP A 34 -4.78 -7.38 6.07
C TRP A 34 -5.65 -8.64 6.02
N GLU A 35 -6.13 -9.12 7.16
CA GLU A 35 -7.10 -10.23 7.22
C GLU A 35 -8.41 -9.87 6.51
N ALA A 36 -8.94 -8.65 6.78
CA ALA A 36 -10.13 -8.15 6.11
C ALA A 36 -9.90 -7.99 4.59
N ARG A 37 -8.75 -7.42 4.18
CA ARG A 37 -8.34 -7.30 2.77
C ARG A 37 -8.32 -8.65 2.07
N ASP A 38 -7.69 -9.65 2.68
CA ASP A 38 -7.51 -10.96 2.05
C ASP A 38 -8.85 -11.70 1.93
N SER A 39 -9.75 -11.56 2.92
CA SER A 39 -11.11 -12.09 2.84
C SER A 39 -11.92 -11.42 1.71
N TYR A 40 -11.84 -10.09 1.58
CA TYR A 40 -12.49 -9.34 0.51
C TYR A 40 -11.98 -9.78 -0.87
N PHE A 41 -10.66 -9.90 -1.02
CA PHE A 41 -10.04 -10.35 -2.26
C PHE A 41 -10.41 -11.79 -2.62
N ALA A 42 -10.44 -12.71 -1.66
CA ALA A 42 -10.91 -14.07 -1.89
C ALA A 42 -12.39 -14.10 -2.33
N CYS A 43 -13.23 -13.22 -1.81
CA CYS A 43 -14.62 -13.09 -2.28
C CYS A 43 -14.70 -12.56 -3.72
N LEU A 44 -13.91 -11.54 -4.07
CA LEU A 44 -13.83 -11.01 -5.42
C LEU A 44 -13.37 -12.07 -6.43
N ASP A 45 -12.39 -12.89 -6.04
CA ASP A 45 -11.88 -13.99 -6.87
C ASP A 45 -12.97 -15.04 -7.15
N ARG A 46 -13.74 -15.44 -6.13
CA ARG A 46 -14.90 -16.34 -6.31
C ARG A 46 -15.99 -15.75 -7.21
N SER A 47 -16.12 -14.43 -7.20
CA SER A 47 -17.12 -13.69 -7.99
C SER A 47 -16.62 -13.29 -9.39
N ASN A 48 -15.38 -13.65 -9.74
CA ASN A 48 -14.71 -13.25 -10.99
C ASN A 48 -14.64 -11.72 -11.21
N ILE A 49 -14.51 -10.95 -10.13
CA ILE A 49 -14.38 -9.49 -10.18
C ILE A 49 -12.90 -9.11 -10.02
N ILE A 50 -12.30 -8.60 -11.09
CA ILE A 50 -10.90 -8.16 -11.10
C ILE A 50 -10.79 -6.71 -10.62
N ASP A 51 -11.54 -5.79 -11.24
CA ASP A 51 -11.48 -4.36 -11.01
C ASP A 51 -12.64 -3.89 -10.12
N ALA A 52 -12.46 -4.02 -8.80
CA ALA A 52 -13.42 -3.53 -7.82
C ALA A 52 -13.48 -2.00 -7.70
N VAL A 53 -12.65 -1.25 -8.45
CA VAL A 53 -12.73 0.21 -8.51
C VAL A 53 -13.72 0.64 -9.59
N LYS A 54 -13.68 0.00 -10.77
CA LYS A 54 -14.65 0.24 -11.85
C LYS A 54 -16.00 -0.39 -11.55
N GLU A 55 -15.99 -1.63 -11.05
CA GLU A 55 -17.19 -2.42 -10.78
C GLU A 55 -17.60 -2.36 -9.30
N ASP A 56 -17.44 -1.21 -8.63
CA ASP A 56 -17.68 -1.08 -7.18
C ASP A 56 -19.09 -1.54 -6.76
N LYS A 57 -20.11 -1.22 -7.57
CA LYS A 57 -21.49 -1.66 -7.32
C LYS A 57 -21.64 -3.19 -7.36
N ALA A 58 -21.01 -3.84 -8.35
CA ALA A 58 -21.04 -5.29 -8.47
C ALA A 58 -20.23 -5.94 -7.34
N ALA A 59 -19.07 -5.38 -7.00
CA ALA A 59 -18.22 -5.83 -5.91
C ALA A 59 -18.93 -5.75 -4.55
N ARG A 60 -19.61 -4.64 -4.24
CA ARG A 60 -20.42 -4.48 -3.01
C ARG A 60 -21.61 -5.43 -2.97
N LYS A 61 -22.23 -5.71 -4.11
CA LYS A 61 -23.36 -6.64 -4.19
C LYS A 61 -22.90 -8.10 -4.01
N ALA A 62 -21.76 -8.46 -4.57
CA ALA A 62 -21.22 -9.81 -4.49
C ALA A 62 -20.57 -10.12 -3.13
N CYS A 63 -19.89 -9.13 -2.54
CA CYS A 63 -19.11 -9.27 -1.32
C CYS A 63 -19.46 -8.20 -0.28
N PRO A 64 -20.74 -8.09 0.17
CA PRO A 64 -21.17 -7.01 1.05
C PRO A 64 -20.50 -7.06 2.42
N ALA A 65 -20.44 -8.24 3.04
CA ALA A 65 -19.89 -8.42 4.38
C ALA A 65 -18.39 -8.16 4.40
N GLU A 66 -17.65 -8.74 3.46
CA GLU A 66 -16.20 -8.56 3.37
C GLU A 66 -15.82 -7.13 2.97
N ASN A 67 -16.63 -6.47 2.13
CA ASN A 67 -16.40 -5.05 1.81
C ASN A 67 -16.60 -4.15 3.04
N GLU A 68 -17.65 -4.41 3.85
CA GLU A 68 -17.89 -3.66 5.07
C GLU A 68 -16.76 -3.86 6.09
N LEU A 69 -16.32 -5.10 6.30
CA LEU A 69 -15.17 -5.40 7.16
C LEU A 69 -13.90 -4.70 6.65
N PHE A 70 -13.66 -4.71 5.34
CA PHE A 70 -12.50 -4.07 4.75
C PHE A 70 -12.53 -2.55 4.90
N GLU A 71 -13.68 -1.90 4.73
CA GLU A 71 -13.84 -0.44 4.94
C GLU A 71 -13.82 -0.04 6.42
N ARG A 72 -14.22 -0.94 7.33
CA ARG A 72 -14.20 -0.71 8.77
C ARG A 72 -12.81 -0.88 9.39
N ASP A 73 -12.10 -1.95 9.02
CA ASP A 73 -10.87 -2.35 9.72
C ASP A 73 -9.60 -1.75 9.09
N CYS A 74 -9.68 -1.17 7.89
CA CYS A 74 -8.58 -0.51 7.21
C CYS A 74 -8.72 1.01 7.14
N ALA A 75 -7.57 1.70 7.05
CA ALA A 75 -7.54 3.10 6.67
C ALA A 75 -8.15 3.32 5.27
N THR A 76 -8.96 4.35 5.08
CA THR A 76 -9.64 4.64 3.80
C THR A 76 -8.66 4.80 2.64
N ALA A 77 -7.52 5.46 2.90
CA ALA A 77 -6.43 5.59 1.94
C ALA A 77 -5.84 4.23 1.52
N TRP A 78 -5.77 3.27 2.46
CA TRP A 78 -5.26 1.93 2.19
C TRP A 78 -6.25 1.10 1.40
N VAL A 79 -7.55 1.19 1.71
CA VAL A 79 -8.61 0.53 0.94
C VAL A 79 -8.53 0.92 -0.52
N LYS A 80 -8.47 2.23 -0.80
CA LYS A 80 -8.32 2.76 -2.16
C LYS A 80 -7.05 2.24 -2.82
N TYR A 81 -5.91 2.34 -2.13
CA TYR A 81 -4.62 1.90 -2.66
C TYR A 81 -4.61 0.40 -2.98
N PHE A 82 -5.09 -0.45 -2.08
CA PHE A 82 -5.10 -1.91 -2.28
C PHE A 82 -6.02 -2.33 -3.43
N LYS A 83 -7.19 -1.71 -3.58
CA LYS A 83 -8.07 -1.96 -4.74
C LYS A 83 -7.37 -1.64 -6.06
N GLN A 84 -6.67 -0.50 -6.14
CA GLN A 84 -5.88 -0.12 -7.31
C GLN A 84 -4.67 -1.03 -7.54
N TRP A 85 -3.94 -1.35 -6.47
CA TRP A 85 -2.77 -2.21 -6.52
C TRP A 85 -3.10 -3.62 -7.02
N ARG A 86 -4.22 -4.20 -6.58
CA ARG A 86 -4.69 -5.52 -7.05
C ARG A 86 -4.84 -5.55 -8.58
N VAL A 87 -5.43 -4.52 -9.18
CA VAL A 87 -5.59 -4.43 -10.64
C VAL A 87 -4.22 -4.31 -11.33
N ALA A 88 -3.36 -3.42 -10.83
CA ALA A 88 -2.03 -3.22 -11.38
C ALA A 88 -1.16 -4.48 -11.27
N ASP A 89 -1.24 -5.21 -10.16
CA ASP A 89 -0.50 -6.45 -9.92
C ASP A 89 -0.95 -7.57 -10.88
N ILE A 90 -2.26 -7.73 -11.09
CA ILE A 90 -2.81 -8.69 -12.06
C ILE A 90 -2.33 -8.35 -13.48
N GLN A 91 -2.40 -7.08 -13.88
CA GLN A 91 -1.92 -6.63 -15.20
C GLN A 91 -0.41 -6.82 -15.36
N LYS A 92 0.37 -6.53 -14.32
CA LYS A 92 1.82 -6.75 -14.30
C LYS A 92 2.13 -8.23 -14.49
N LYS A 93 1.48 -9.11 -13.73
CA LYS A 93 1.66 -10.57 -13.83
C LYS A 93 1.30 -11.09 -15.22
N ALA A 94 0.17 -10.66 -15.78
CA ALA A 94 -0.25 -11.04 -17.12
C ALA A 94 0.76 -10.60 -18.19
N ARG A 95 1.26 -9.36 -18.09
CA ARG A 95 2.28 -8.84 -19.01
C ARG A 95 3.59 -9.60 -18.89
N ILE A 96 4.04 -9.91 -17.68
CA ILE A 96 5.27 -10.69 -17.47
C ILE A 96 5.11 -12.10 -18.07
N ALA A 97 3.98 -12.76 -17.82
CA ALA A 97 3.70 -14.08 -18.39
C ALA A 97 3.68 -14.07 -19.93
N GLN A 98 3.13 -13.01 -20.54
CA GLN A 98 3.18 -12.83 -21.99
C GLN A 98 4.63 -12.69 -22.50
N LEU A 99 5.43 -11.81 -21.88
CA LEU A 99 6.83 -11.61 -22.28
C LEU A 99 7.66 -12.89 -22.14
N GLU A 100 7.44 -13.66 -21.07
CA GLU A 100 8.09 -14.96 -20.88
C GLU A 100 7.71 -15.96 -21.97
N ALA A 101 6.44 -15.98 -22.40
CA ALA A 101 5.97 -16.82 -23.51
C ALA A 101 6.55 -16.39 -24.87
N GLU A 102 6.82 -15.09 -25.04
CA GLU A 102 7.52 -14.52 -26.21
C GLU A 102 9.05 -14.74 -26.16
N GLY A 103 9.56 -15.40 -25.12
CA GLY A 103 10.98 -15.74 -24.97
C GLY A 103 11.83 -14.66 -24.30
N ALA A 104 11.23 -13.66 -23.65
CA ALA A 104 11.96 -12.66 -22.91
C ALA A 104 12.65 -13.27 -21.67
N VAL A 105 13.93 -12.95 -21.50
CA VAL A 105 14.73 -13.37 -20.33
C VAL A 105 14.70 -12.27 -19.28
N LYS A 106 14.36 -12.61 -18.02
CA LYS A 106 14.46 -11.67 -16.89
C LYS A 106 15.91 -11.25 -16.68
N MET A 107 16.18 -9.96 -16.82
CA MET A 107 17.46 -9.38 -16.44
C MET A 107 17.45 -9.06 -14.95
N ASP A 108 18.37 -9.63 -14.18
CA ASP A 108 18.61 -9.21 -12.81
C ASP A 108 19.44 -7.92 -12.84
N VAL A 109 18.79 -6.79 -12.58
CA VAL A 109 19.48 -5.51 -12.49
C VAL A 109 20.03 -5.38 -11.08
N THR A 110 21.28 -5.82 -10.90
CA THR A 110 22.05 -5.50 -9.70
C THR A 110 22.41 -4.00 -9.76
N THR A 111 21.65 -3.17 -9.05
CA THR A 111 22.03 -1.76 -8.87
C THR A 111 23.19 -1.69 -7.87
N SER A 112 24.43 -1.79 -8.36
CA SER A 112 25.65 -1.59 -7.58
C SER A 112 25.75 -0.11 -7.20
N PHE A 113 25.29 0.24 -6.00
CA PHE A 113 25.42 1.58 -5.40
C PHE A 113 26.66 1.70 -4.50
N THR A 114 27.70 0.89 -4.69
CA THR A 114 28.91 0.92 -3.86
C THR A 114 30.20 1.06 -4.68
N GLU A 115 30.89 2.16 -4.40
CA GLU A 115 32.36 2.30 -4.38
C GLU A 115 33.09 2.29 -5.71
N ASN A 116 33.10 3.44 -6.40
CA ASN A 116 34.24 3.80 -7.24
C ASN A 116 35.11 4.80 -6.48
N THR A 117 35.83 4.30 -5.48
CA THR A 117 37.06 4.94 -5.00
C THR A 117 38.09 4.79 -6.13
N SER A 118 38.52 5.91 -6.68
CA SER A 118 39.60 6.08 -7.67
C SER A 118 39.43 5.38 -9.03
N ALA A 119 38.91 6.10 -10.02
CA ALA A 119 39.66 6.46 -11.23
C ALA A 119 38.75 7.19 -12.23
N GLY A 120 39.05 8.48 -12.45
CA GLY A 120 38.79 9.18 -13.71
C GLY A 120 37.34 9.28 -14.20
N THR A 121 36.56 10.19 -13.64
CA THR A 121 35.58 10.94 -14.44
C THR A 121 35.54 12.37 -13.91
N THR A 122 36.18 13.26 -14.63
CA THR A 122 36.08 14.71 -14.46
C THR A 122 34.63 15.12 -14.70
N GLY A 123 33.89 15.46 -13.64
CA GLY A 123 32.55 16.06 -13.81
C GLY A 123 31.52 15.93 -12.70
N VAL A 124 31.84 15.40 -11.50
CA VAL A 124 30.88 15.37 -10.38
C VAL A 124 31.19 16.52 -9.41
N PRO A 125 30.24 17.44 -9.12
CA PRO A 125 30.44 18.49 -8.13
C PRO A 125 30.62 17.89 -6.73
N LYS A 126 31.66 18.37 -6.04
CA LYS A 126 32.12 17.96 -4.72
C LYS A 126 31.09 18.32 -3.65
N GLY A 127 30.25 17.39 -3.23
CA GLY A 127 29.33 17.64 -2.09
C GLY A 127 28.17 16.66 -1.91
N THR A 128 28.26 15.43 -2.42
CA THR A 128 27.22 14.42 -2.20
C THR A 128 27.83 13.12 -1.68
N SER A 129 28.78 13.21 -0.76
CA SER A 129 29.22 12.02 -0.03
C SER A 129 28.11 11.61 0.96
N ARG A 130 28.07 10.33 1.32
CA ARG A 130 27.06 9.77 2.23
C ARG A 130 27.08 10.51 3.57
N GLU A 131 28.27 10.93 3.98
CA GLU A 131 28.56 11.66 5.20
C GLU A 131 27.92 13.05 5.15
N ASP A 132 28.03 13.77 4.02
CA ASP A 132 27.40 15.09 3.82
C ASP A 132 25.87 15.01 3.94
N ILE A 133 25.27 13.96 3.38
CA ILE A 133 23.81 13.73 3.46
C ILE A 133 23.39 13.46 4.90
N GLN A 134 24.17 12.66 5.62
CA GLN A 134 23.88 12.32 7.00
C GLN A 134 24.01 13.53 7.93
N ASP A 135 24.96 14.42 7.64
CA ASP A 135 25.15 15.66 8.38
C ASP A 135 24.07 16.72 8.06
N MET A 136 23.62 16.81 6.81
CA MET A 136 22.46 17.64 6.44
C MET A 136 21.16 17.17 7.13
N LEU A 137 20.97 15.85 7.27
CA LEU A 137 19.83 15.26 7.96
C LEU A 137 19.91 15.43 9.49
N SER A 138 21.11 15.40 10.06
CA SER A 138 21.34 15.60 11.50
C SER A 138 21.13 17.06 11.90
N SER A 139 21.61 18.00 11.08
CA SER A 139 21.48 19.45 11.28
C SER A 139 20.02 19.91 11.21
N ARG A 140 19.22 19.33 10.31
CA ARG A 140 17.78 19.63 10.16
C ARG A 140 16.89 19.06 11.29
N ARG A 141 17.45 18.22 12.17
CA ARG A 141 16.76 17.65 13.35
C ARG A 141 16.95 18.47 14.63
N LYS A 142 17.70 19.59 14.59
CA LYS A 142 17.73 20.61 15.65
C LYS A 142 16.74 21.73 15.33
#